data_AF-A0A0A0HQ53-F1
#
_entry.id   AF-A0A0A0HQ53-F1
#
_cell.length_a   1.000
_cell.length_b   1.000
_cell.length_c   1.000
_cell.angle_alpha   90.00
_cell.angle_beta   90.00
_cell.angle_gamma   90.00
#
_symmetry.space_group_name_H-M   'P 1'
#
loop_
_entity.id
_entity.type
_entity.pdbx_description
1 polymer ?
#
loop_
_entity_poly.entity_id
_entity_poly.type
_entity_poly.pdbx_seq_one_letter_code
_entity_poly.pdbx_strand_id
1 'polypeptide(L)' 'MLWAVRWYCRYGVSYCALEEMMAERGHRVDRSTIYRWVQHYAPEIEKRLRRQWRHPRSDSWRVDETYIKVRGKWAYL' A
#
# COMPACT_ATOMS: atom_id res chain seq x y z
N MET A 1 8.59 -2.94 -12.65
CA MET A 1 9.13 -2.55 -11.33
C MET A 1 8.17 -1.68 -10.51
N LEU A 2 8.01 -0.38 -10.81
CA LEU A 2 7.20 0.55 -9.98
C LEU A 2 5.70 0.20 -9.89
N TRP A 3 5.16 -0.47 -10.90
CA TRP A 3 3.77 -0.93 -10.90
C TRP A 3 3.47 -1.91 -9.77
N ALA A 4 4.39 -2.84 -9.45
CA ALA A 4 4.20 -3.81 -8.36
C ALA A 4 4.08 -3.11 -6.99
N VAL A 5 4.93 -2.10 -6.74
CA VAL A 5 4.87 -1.28 -5.53
C VAL A 5 3.54 -0.52 -5.44
N ARG A 6 3.06 0.03 -6.56
CA ARG A 6 1.75 0.70 -6.61
C ARG A 6 0.60 -0.26 -6.28
N TRP A 7 0.62 -1.50 -6.78
CA TRP A 7 -0.43 -2.47 -6.48
C TRP A 7 -0.41 -2.92 -5.03
N TYR A 8 0.78 -3.11 -4.46
CA TYR A 8 0.92 -3.33 -3.02
C TYR A 8 0.29 -2.18 -2.22
N CYS A 9 0.69 -0.94 -2.49
CA CYS A 9 0.22 0.23 -1.73
C CYS A 9 -1.27 0.54 -1.93
N ARG A 10 -1.84 0.27 -3.10
CA ARG A 10 -3.24 0.62 -3.42
C ARG A 10 -4.24 -0.48 -3.07
N TYR A 11 -3.89 -1.74 -3.27
CA TYR A 11 -4.82 -2.87 -3.19
C TYR A 11 -4.42 -3.92 -2.15
N GLY A 12 -3.28 -3.76 -1.47
CA GLY A 12 -2.83 -4.70 -0.43
C GLY A 12 -2.49 -6.10 -0.96
N VAL A 13 -2.11 -6.21 -2.24
CA VAL A 13 -1.75 -7.49 -2.88
C VAL A 13 -0.55 -8.12 -2.16
N SER A 14 -0.57 -9.44 -1.96
CA SER A 14 0.55 -10.14 -1.32
C SER A 14 1.81 -10.14 -2.20
N TYR A 15 2.99 -10.27 -1.58
CA TYR A 15 4.26 -10.31 -2.32
C TYR A 15 4.37 -11.51 -3.28
N CYS A 16 3.82 -12.67 -2.90
CA CYS A 16 3.80 -13.85 -3.77
C CYS A 16 2.88 -13.62 -4.98
N ALA A 17 1.69 -13.04 -4.79
CA ALA A 17 0.80 -12.72 -5.90
C ALA A 17 1.44 -11.68 -6.84
N LEU A 18 2.18 -10.71 -6.31
CA LEU A 18 2.94 -9.77 -7.14
C LEU A 18 4.06 -10.45 -7.94
N GLU A 19 4.74 -11.42 -7.35
CA GLU A 19 5.74 -12.24 -8.04
C GLU A 19 5.12 -13.03 -9.21
N GLU A 20 3.99 -13.70 -8.99
CA GLU A 20 3.24 -14.40 -10.03
C GLU A 20 2.80 -13.44 -11.16
N MET A 21 2.20 -12.30 -10.81
CA MET A 21 1.79 -11.28 -11.79
C MET A 21 2.96 -10.70 -12.59
N MET A 22 4.15 -10.62 -11.98
CA MET A 22 5.37 -10.19 -12.68
C MET A 22 5.89 -11.31 -13.60
N ALA A 23 5.83 -12.57 -13.15
CA ALA A 23 6.21 -13.73 -13.94
C ALA A 23 5.32 -13.92 -15.17
N GLU A 24 4.00 -13.72 -15.05
CA GLU A 24 3.05 -13.72 -16.17
C GLU A 24 3.41 -12.68 -17.25
N ARG A 25 3.98 -11.55 -16.85
CA ARG A 25 4.44 -10.49 -17.75
C ARG A 25 5.86 -10.71 -18.28
N GLY A 26 6.47 -11.86 -17.99
CA GLY A 26 7.83 -12.21 -18.43
C GLY A 26 8.95 -11.69 -17.52
N HIS A 27 8.64 -11.14 -16.36
CA HIS A 27 9.63 -10.68 -15.38
C HIS A 27 9.75 -11.67 -14.22
N ARG A 28 10.78 -12.53 -14.25
CA ARG A 28 11.11 -13.38 -13.10
C ARG A 28 11.78 -12.53 -12.01
N VAL A 29 11.04 -12.20 -10.97
CA VAL A 29 11.50 -11.40 -9.83
C VAL A 29 11.15 -12.13 -8.54
N ASP A 30 12.16 -12.39 -7.72
CA ASP A 30 11.93 -13.03 -6.41
C ASP A 30 11.12 -12.12 -5.48
N ARG A 31 10.20 -12.69 -4.70
CA ARG A 31 9.41 -11.97 -3.68
C ARG A 31 10.22 -11.06 -2.75
N SER A 32 11.45 -11.44 -2.41
CA SER A 32 12.35 -10.64 -1.55
C SER A 32 12.81 -9.35 -2.24
N THR A 33 12.92 -9.38 -3.56
CA THR A 33 13.26 -8.20 -4.36
C THR A 33 12.10 -7.22 -4.38
N ILE A 34 10.86 -7.73 -4.52
CA ILE A 34 9.64 -6.91 -4.44
C ILE A 34 9.52 -6.29 -3.04
N TYR A 35 9.78 -7.06 -1.99
CA TYR A 35 9.81 -6.55 -0.61
C TYR A 35 10.80 -5.39 -0.44
N ARG A 36 12.04 -5.53 -0.93
CA ARG A 36 13.05 -4.46 -0.88
C ARG A 36 12.61 -3.21 -1.63
N TRP A 37 11.96 -3.35 -2.79
CA TRP A 37 11.41 -2.21 -3.52
C TRP A 37 10.28 -1.53 -2.76
N VAL A 38 9.37 -2.28 -2.16
CA VAL A 38 8.30 -1.69 -1.35
C VAL A 38 8.89 -0.91 -0.18
N GLN A 39 9.86 -1.47 0.55
CA GLN A 39 10.51 -0.76 1.65
C GLN A 39 11.20 0.54 1.21
N HIS A 40 11.83 0.54 0.03
CA HIS A 40 12.53 1.73 -0.48
C HIS A 40 11.58 2.79 -1.07
N TYR A 41 10.59 2.37 -1.87
CA TYR A 41 9.75 3.28 -2.66
C TYR A 41 8.44 3.65 -1.98
N ALA A 42 7.90 2.83 -1.06
CA ALA A 42 6.69 3.17 -0.32
C ALA A 42 6.78 4.53 0.42
N PRO A 43 7.83 4.85 1.18
CA PRO A 43 7.92 6.14 1.87
C PRO A 43 8.02 7.32 0.90
N GLU A 44 8.69 7.15 -0.24
CA GLU A 44 8.80 8.18 -1.28
C GLU A 44 7.43 8.45 -1.94
N ILE A 45 6.67 7.39 -2.21
CA ILE A 45 5.31 7.49 -2.74
C ILE A 45 4.40 8.15 -1.71
N GLU A 46 4.45 7.73 -0.45
CA GLU A 46 3.66 8.31 0.64
C GLU A 46 3.98 9.81 0.81
N LYS A 47 5.26 10.21 0.79
CA LYS A 47 5.67 11.61 0.93
C LYS A 47 5.11 12.49 -0.18
N ARG A 48 5.12 12.00 -1.43
CA ARG A 48 4.51 12.71 -2.58
C ARG A 48 2.99 12.76 -2.46
N LEU A 49 2.38 11.66 -2.04
CA LEU A 49 0.93 11.57 -1.88
C LEU A 49 0.45 12.47 -0.74
N ARG A 50 1.08 12.41 0.43
CA ARG A 50 0.80 13.28 1.59
C ARG A 50 0.83 14.77 1.23
N ARG A 51 1.71 15.20 0.32
CA ARG A 51 1.75 16.60 -0.16
C ARG A 51 0.51 16.96 -1.00
N GLN A 52 0.01 16.05 -1.83
CA GLN A 52 -1.23 16.25 -2.59
C GLN A 52 -2.49 16.20 -1.70
N TRP A 53 -2.48 15.33 -0.68
CA TRP A 53 -3.62 15.12 0.23
C TRP A 53 -3.68 16.15 1.37
N ARG A 54 -2.60 16.90 1.60
CA ARG A 54 -2.51 18.01 2.58
C ARG A 54 -3.29 19.27 2.17
N HIS A 55 -4.00 19.27 1.05
CA HIS A 55 -4.98 20.30 0.75
C HIS A 55 -6.38 19.78 1.10
N PRO A 56 -6.90 20.03 2.33
CA PRO A 56 -8.30 19.78 2.59
C PRO A 56 -9.08 20.82 1.80
N ARG A 57 -9.69 20.42 0.68
CA ARG A 57 -10.76 21.19 0.04
C ARG A 57 -12.12 20.98 0.75
N SER A 58 -12.15 20.23 1.83
CA SER A 58 -13.37 19.92 2.56
C SER A 58 -13.11 20.00 4.07
N ASP A 59 -13.91 20.83 4.71
CA ASP A 59 -13.92 21.10 6.16
C ASP A 59 -14.62 19.98 6.96
N SER A 60 -15.09 18.93 6.26
CA SER A 60 -15.85 17.83 6.85
C SER A 60 -15.21 16.49 6.51
N TRP A 61 -14.37 15.98 7.39
CA TRP A 61 -13.89 14.60 7.31
C TRP A 61 -14.94 13.72 7.99
N ARG A 62 -15.71 12.96 7.20
CA ARG A 62 -16.53 11.87 7.73
C ARG A 62 -15.62 10.66 7.88
N VAL A 63 -15.26 10.34 9.12
CA VAL A 63 -14.59 9.09 9.46
C VAL A 63 -15.69 8.06 9.64
N ASP A 64 -15.79 7.09 8.74
CA ASP A 64 -16.69 5.96 8.94
C ASP A 64 -16.13 5.13 10.11
N GLU A 65 -16.80 5.19 11.26
CA GLU A 65 -16.47 4.41 12.46
C GLU A 65 -16.33 2.93 12.07
N THR A 66 -15.09 2.45 11.99
CA THR A 66 -14.81 1.07 11.64
C THR A 66 -14.25 0.35 12.85
N TYR A 67 -14.98 -0.66 13.32
CA TYR A 67 -14.54 -1.52 14.40
C TYR A 67 -13.31 -2.32 13.96
N ILE A 68 -12.15 -2.03 14.54
CA ILE A 68 -10.93 -2.78 14.26
C ILE A 68 -10.55 -3.62 15.48
N LYS A 69 -10.20 -4.89 15.23
CA LYS A 69 -9.78 -5.82 16.28
C LYS A 69 -8.27 -5.74 16.45
N VAL A 70 -7.79 -5.00 17.43
CA VAL A 70 -6.36 -4.87 17.74
C VAL A 70 -6.02 -5.78 18.91
N ARG A 71 -5.15 -6.77 18.68
CA ARG A 71 -4.69 -7.74 19.70
C ARG A 71 -5.83 -8.43 20.47
N GLY A 72 -6.91 -8.77 19.75
CA GLY A 72 -8.06 -9.46 20.32
C GLY A 72 -9.11 -8.57 20.99
N LYS A 73 -8.85 -7.26 21.15
CA LYS A 73 -9.80 -6.28 21.68
C LYS A 73 -10.38 -5.44 20.55
N TRP A 74 -11.68 -5.18 20.60
CA TRP A 74 -12.33 -4.23 19.69
C TRP A 74 -11.93 -2.81 20.09
N ALA A 75 -11.37 -2.06 19.15
CA ALA A 75 -11.02 -0.66 19.32
C ALA A 75 -11.83 0.18 18.33
N TYR A 76 -12.29 1.33 18.82
CA TYR A 76 -12.96 2.37 18.05
C TYR A 76 -11.90 3.31 17.48
N LEU A 77 -12.11 3.79 16.25
CA LEU A 77 -11.22 4.72 15.56
C LEU A 77 -11.83 6.12 15.50
#